data_AF-A0A0M8K9N4-F1
#
_entry.id   AF-A0A0M8K9N4-F1
#
_cell.length_a   1.000
_cell.length_b   1.000
_cell.length_c   1.000
_cell.angle_alpha   90.00
_cell.angle_beta   90.00
_cell.angle_gamma   90.00
#
_symmetry.space_group_name_H-M   'P 1'
#
loop_
_entity.id
_entity.type
_entity.pdbx_description
1 polymer ?
#
loop_
_entity_poly.entity_id
_entity_poly.type
_entity_poly.pdbx_seq_one_letter_code
_entity_poly.pdbx_strand_id
1 'polypeptide(L)'
;MKRYLWLCLLVALALVGGARVRAASALTVRITTNPPVQAIIPDETFTTTTLDLRDAEGNPIEGLVWLHLAAPQPPRLLGTDFPYVEGSQLLDIPALAQNGRVEVGLVYPIRGAYTFDVEAQLPNGDRQHARATLTIGENPAERRNFLALLGGLFGVGLAAGLLIGRSASRLLVLAACALLAGLWSAPVAAHGGEHETPPAENEWSYETPTFRIEGAFDATEAVVGTPFGFHLNVIPLNNQPLPAGRILVEAIHTEDEKPIYRFTMPLQAGHTHAAMHLFDGAPHRLRFTVLYDETGESFTDETILPVRGVSPPFWVKVRALLILLTPLLAGMLAGYGLARRTQRRLLAGAHV
;
A
#
# COMPACT_ATOMS: atom_id res chain seq x y z
N MET A 1 -17.22 -63.65 -3.07
CA MET A 1 -16.05 -62.78 -3.34
C MET A 1 -16.38 -61.29 -3.49
N LYS A 2 -17.40 -60.86 -4.25
CA LYS A 2 -17.69 -59.42 -4.46
C LYS A 2 -18.05 -58.59 -3.21
N ARG A 3 -18.51 -59.21 -2.12
CA ARG A 3 -18.93 -58.50 -0.88
C ARG A 3 -17.77 -58.09 0.04
N TYR A 4 -16.60 -58.72 -0.06
CA TYR A 4 -15.43 -58.37 0.76
C TYR A 4 -14.53 -57.32 0.11
N LEU A 5 -14.66 -57.11 -1.20
CA LEU A 5 -13.88 -56.12 -1.96
C LEU A 5 -14.21 -54.67 -1.54
N TRP A 6 -15.49 -54.38 -1.25
CA TRP A 6 -15.93 -53.06 -0.78
C TRP A 6 -15.48 -52.75 0.64
N LEU A 7 -15.37 -53.77 1.51
CA LEU A 7 -14.89 -53.59 2.88
C LEU A 7 -13.38 -53.28 2.89
N CYS A 8 -12.60 -53.96 2.04
CA CYS A 8 -11.18 -53.65 1.86
C CYS A 8 -10.96 -52.26 1.25
N LEU A 9 -11.81 -51.82 0.32
CA LEU A 9 -11.72 -50.48 -0.27
C LEU A 9 -12.03 -49.37 0.75
N LEU A 10 -13.03 -49.56 1.62
CA LEU A 10 -13.39 -48.60 2.67
C LEU A 10 -12.32 -48.52 3.78
N VAL A 11 -11.70 -49.65 4.15
CA VAL A 11 -10.57 -49.66 5.11
C VAL A 11 -9.31 -49.03 4.50
N ALA A 12 -9.05 -49.27 3.21
CA ALA A 12 -7.96 -48.61 2.50
C ALA A 12 -8.18 -47.09 2.37
N LEU A 13 -9.42 -46.63 2.14
CA LEU A 13 -9.76 -45.20 2.10
C LEU A 13 -9.62 -44.53 3.48
N ALA A 14 -9.95 -45.25 4.56
CA ALA A 14 -9.80 -44.77 5.93
C ALA A 14 -8.32 -44.70 6.38
N LEU A 15 -7.45 -45.56 5.85
CA LEU A 15 -6.01 -45.56 6.16
C LEU A 15 -5.20 -44.57 5.31
N VAL A 16 -5.70 -44.16 4.14
CA VAL A 16 -5.10 -43.08 3.31
C VAL A 16 -5.52 -41.69 3.80
N GLY A 17 -6.53 -41.61 4.68
CA GLY A 17 -6.88 -40.41 5.45
C GLY A 17 -5.91 -40.09 6.60
N GLY A 18 -4.61 -40.40 6.43
CA GLY A 18 -3.56 -39.99 7.34
C GLY A 18 -3.61 -38.48 7.49
N ALA A 19 -4.15 -38.03 8.62
CA ALA A 19 -4.18 -36.64 9.00
C ALA A 19 -2.75 -36.11 8.92
N ARG A 20 -2.48 -35.29 7.90
CA ARG A 20 -1.32 -34.40 7.94
C ARG A 20 -1.57 -33.47 9.11
N VAL A 21 -1.07 -33.85 10.28
CA VAL A 21 -0.85 -32.91 11.38
C VAL A 21 0.09 -31.87 10.79
N ARG A 22 -0.46 -30.76 10.31
CA ARG A 22 0.32 -29.55 10.04
C ARG A 22 0.96 -29.24 11.39
N ALA A 23 2.25 -29.50 11.53
CA ALA A 23 3.03 -28.93 12.60
C ALA A 23 2.73 -27.43 12.56
N ALA A 24 2.17 -26.91 13.66
CA ALA A 24 2.01 -25.48 13.81
C ALA A 24 3.40 -24.84 13.58
N SER A 25 3.46 -23.77 12.80
CA SER A 25 4.70 -22.98 12.70
C SER A 25 5.17 -22.65 14.10
N ALA A 26 6.43 -22.93 14.43
CA ALA A 26 6.96 -22.59 15.75
C ALA A 26 7.14 -21.06 15.87
N LEU A 27 7.31 -20.36 14.75
CA LEU A 27 7.39 -18.90 14.71
C LEU A 27 5.99 -18.27 14.86
N THR A 28 5.84 -17.47 15.92
CA THR A 28 4.68 -16.61 16.16
C THR A 28 5.07 -15.16 15.96
N VAL A 29 4.22 -14.39 15.26
CA VAL A 29 4.43 -12.96 14.99
C VAL A 29 3.29 -12.16 15.60
N ARG A 30 3.60 -11.22 16.49
CA ARG A 30 2.65 -10.27 17.04
C ARG A 30 2.97 -8.86 16.55
N ILE A 31 1.97 -8.17 16.02
CA ILE A 31 2.12 -6.81 15.49
C ILE A 31 1.64 -5.80 16.54
N THR A 32 2.41 -4.73 16.74
CA THR A 32 2.01 -3.54 17.47
C THR A 32 2.41 -2.29 16.69
N THR A 33 1.70 -1.19 16.87
CA THR A 33 1.95 0.05 16.12
C THR A 33 2.00 1.26 17.06
N ASN A 34 2.77 2.28 16.66
CA ASN A 34 2.77 3.61 17.24
C ASN A 34 2.67 4.64 16.10
N PRO A 35 1.57 5.41 16.00
CA PRO A 35 0.40 5.44 16.89
C PRO A 35 -0.43 4.12 16.88
N PRO A 36 -1.36 3.91 17.83
CA PRO A 36 -2.22 2.72 17.82
C PRO A 36 -3.05 2.66 16.54
N VAL A 37 -3.38 1.44 16.10
CA VAL A 37 -3.99 1.15 14.79
C VAL A 37 -5.20 2.03 14.45
N GLN A 38 -6.03 2.39 15.44
CA GLN A 38 -7.23 3.20 15.24
C GLN A 38 -6.94 4.68 14.92
N ALA A 39 -5.74 5.14 15.22
CA ALA A 39 -5.27 6.51 14.98
C ALA A 39 -4.42 6.62 13.70
N ILE A 40 -4.17 5.51 13.00
CA ILE A 40 -3.48 5.52 11.71
C ILE A 40 -4.46 6.04 10.66
N ILE A 41 -4.14 7.19 10.08
CA ILE A 41 -4.80 7.70 8.87
C ILE A 41 -3.94 7.26 7.68
N PRO A 42 -4.48 6.45 6.74
CA PRO A 42 -3.78 6.12 5.49
C PRO A 42 -3.27 7.38 4.79
N ASP A 43 -2.19 7.28 4.01
CA ASP A 43 -1.50 8.35 3.27
C ASP A 43 -0.91 9.52 4.09
N GLU A 44 -1.29 9.66 5.35
CA GLU A 44 -0.93 10.82 6.18
C GLU A 44 -0.03 10.45 7.36
N THR A 45 -0.35 9.35 8.06
CA THR A 45 0.26 9.04 9.37
C THR A 45 1.49 8.14 9.23
N PHE A 46 2.68 8.70 9.48
CA PHE A 46 3.88 7.88 9.66
C PHE A 46 3.76 7.02 10.91
N THR A 47 3.86 5.70 10.72
CA THR A 47 3.59 4.71 11.76
C THR A 47 4.78 3.80 11.94
N THR A 48 5.29 3.70 13.18
CA THR A 48 6.23 2.66 13.56
C THR A 48 5.49 1.38 13.87
N THR A 49 5.84 0.31 13.17
CA THR A 49 5.29 -1.03 13.34
C THR A 49 6.34 -1.95 13.90
N THR A 50 6.05 -2.52 15.06
CA THR A 50 6.93 -3.46 15.75
C THR A 50 6.36 -4.87 15.62
N LEU A 51 7.17 -5.76 15.07
CA LEU A 51 6.91 -7.20 14.99
C LEU A 51 7.63 -7.89 16.15
N ASP A 52 6.88 -8.54 17.04
CA ASP A 52 7.39 -9.37 18.13
C ASP A 52 7.36 -10.83 17.70
N LEU A 53 8.55 -11.38 17.46
CA LEU A 53 8.86 -12.69 16.91
C LEU A 53 9.23 -13.65 18.05
N ARG A 54 8.46 -14.73 18.20
CA ARG A 54 8.62 -15.73 19.26
C ARG A 54 8.66 -17.14 18.68
N ASP A 55 9.47 -18.02 19.27
CA ASP A 55 9.43 -19.46 18.97
C ASP A 55 8.23 -20.15 19.66
N ALA A 56 8.13 -21.48 19.53
CA ALA A 56 7.02 -22.26 20.09
C ALA A 56 7.03 -22.25 21.63
N GLU A 57 8.21 -22.09 22.22
CA GLU A 57 8.45 -22.01 23.65
C GLU A 57 8.24 -20.60 24.21
N GLY A 58 8.04 -19.60 23.35
CA GLY A 58 7.85 -18.19 23.71
C GLY A 58 9.14 -17.40 23.88
N ASN A 59 10.30 -17.96 23.51
CA ASN A 59 11.57 -17.24 23.51
C ASN A 59 11.64 -16.27 22.32
N PRO A 60 12.31 -15.12 22.49
CA PRO A 60 12.55 -14.21 21.38
C PRO A 60 13.44 -14.85 20.31
N ILE A 61 13.12 -14.57 19.05
CA ILE A 61 13.95 -14.97 17.91
C ILE A 61 14.96 -13.87 17.59
N GLU A 62 16.24 -14.22 17.56
CA GLU A 62 17.35 -13.29 17.32
C GLU A 62 17.97 -13.50 15.93
N GLY A 63 18.52 -12.43 15.36
CA GLY A 63 19.35 -12.51 14.16
C GLY A 63 18.62 -12.12 12.87
N LEU A 64 19.07 -12.69 11.76
CA LEU A 64 18.61 -12.30 10.42
C LEU A 64 17.20 -12.84 10.14
N VAL A 65 16.33 -11.93 9.71
CA VAL A 65 14.98 -12.26 9.24
C VAL A 65 14.71 -11.57 7.91
N TRP A 66 13.89 -12.17 7.07
CA TRP A 66 13.37 -11.56 5.84
C TRP A 66 11.93 -11.16 6.07
N LEU A 67 11.65 -9.89 5.82
CA LEU A 67 10.33 -9.31 5.96
C LEU A 67 9.76 -8.97 4.58
N HIS A 68 8.63 -9.59 4.26
CA HIS A 68 7.81 -9.24 3.11
C HIS A 68 6.52 -8.59 3.60
N LEU A 69 6.32 -7.31 3.28
CA LEU A 69 5.08 -6.59 3.55
C LEU A 69 4.28 -6.48 2.26
N ALA A 70 3.07 -7.05 2.26
CA ALA A 70 2.13 -6.93 1.15
C ALA A 70 0.99 -5.96 1.49
N ALA A 71 0.61 -5.16 0.49
CA ALA A 71 -0.55 -4.29 0.54
C ALA A 71 -1.87 -5.09 0.52
N PRO A 72 -2.98 -4.47 0.96
CA PRO A 72 -4.32 -5.06 0.88
C PRO A 72 -4.66 -5.51 -0.54
N GLN A 73 -5.32 -6.66 -0.65
CA GLN A 73 -5.83 -7.16 -1.92
C GLN A 73 -6.99 -6.29 -2.41
N PRO A 74 -7.11 -6.06 -3.73
CA PRO A 74 -8.17 -5.24 -4.29
C PRO A 74 -9.54 -5.87 -3.97
N PRO A 75 -10.49 -5.13 -3.37
CA PRO A 75 -11.84 -5.61 -3.18
C PRO A 75 -12.54 -5.80 -4.53
N ARG A 76 -13.45 -6.79 -4.59
CA ARG A 76 -14.05 -7.24 -5.87
C ARG A 76 -14.87 -6.16 -6.61
N LEU A 77 -15.37 -5.14 -5.92
CA LEU A 77 -16.34 -4.18 -6.48
C LEU A 77 -15.86 -2.72 -6.45
N LEU A 78 -15.11 -2.31 -5.43
CA LEU A 78 -14.73 -0.92 -5.19
C LEU A 78 -13.29 -0.86 -4.67
N GLY A 79 -12.31 -0.86 -5.58
CA GLY A 79 -10.90 -0.67 -5.22
C GLY A 79 -10.70 0.58 -4.36
N THR A 80 -9.66 0.57 -3.54
CA THR A 80 -9.13 1.83 -3.00
C THR A 80 -8.54 2.56 -4.20
N ASP A 81 -9.19 3.65 -4.62
CA ASP A 81 -8.59 4.54 -5.60
C ASP A 81 -7.22 5.02 -5.08
N PHE A 82 -6.39 5.48 -6.02
CA PHE A 82 -5.04 6.05 -5.87
C PHE A 82 -4.52 6.25 -4.44
N PRO A 83 -3.33 5.72 -4.12
CA PRO A 83 -2.30 5.19 -5.03
C PRO A 83 -2.49 3.72 -5.45
N TYR A 84 -2.02 3.34 -6.65
CA TYR A 84 -2.16 1.97 -7.17
C TYR A 84 -1.15 1.02 -6.51
N VAL A 85 -1.44 0.62 -5.28
CA VAL A 85 -0.62 -0.32 -4.50
C VAL A 85 -1.36 -1.59 -4.12
N GLU A 86 -2.63 -1.75 -4.50
CA GLU A 86 -3.43 -2.91 -4.12
C GLU A 86 -2.79 -4.22 -4.62
N GLY A 87 -2.61 -5.17 -3.70
CA GLY A 87 -2.03 -6.49 -3.97
C GLY A 87 -0.54 -6.50 -4.32
N SER A 88 0.15 -5.36 -4.22
CA SER A 88 1.60 -5.30 -4.42
C SER A 88 2.39 -5.65 -3.16
N GLN A 89 3.70 -5.83 -3.32
CA GLN A 89 4.65 -5.95 -2.22
C GLN A 89 5.23 -4.56 -1.92
N LEU A 90 4.91 -4.03 -0.74
CA LEU A 90 5.35 -2.70 -0.32
C LEU A 90 6.79 -2.67 0.16
N LEU A 91 7.22 -3.77 0.80
CA LEU A 91 8.55 -3.87 1.36
C LEU A 91 9.04 -5.31 1.23
N ASP A 92 10.28 -5.46 0.80
CA ASP A 92 11.03 -6.71 0.80
C ASP A 92 12.42 -6.43 1.34
N ILE A 93 12.66 -6.72 2.61
CA ILE A 93 13.92 -6.35 3.26
C ILE A 93 14.47 -7.47 4.12
N PRO A 94 15.80 -7.62 4.18
CA PRO A 94 16.46 -8.27 5.29
C PRO A 94 16.45 -7.31 6.49
N ALA A 95 16.01 -7.80 7.63
CA ALA A 95 16.00 -7.09 8.89
C ALA A 95 16.73 -7.88 9.96
N LEU A 96 17.12 -7.20 11.03
CA LEU A 96 17.72 -7.81 12.21
C LEU A 96 16.69 -7.83 13.33
N ALA A 97 16.35 -9.01 13.81
CA ALA A 97 15.55 -9.17 15.02
C ALA A 97 16.47 -9.02 16.25
N GLN A 98 16.13 -8.07 17.13
CA GLN A 98 16.82 -7.83 18.40
C GLN A 98 15.82 -7.98 19.55
N ASN A 99 16.10 -8.87 20.50
CA ASN A 99 15.15 -9.24 21.56
C ASN A 99 13.80 -9.72 21.02
N GLY A 100 13.83 -10.42 19.88
CA GLY A 100 12.62 -10.85 19.18
C GLY A 100 11.90 -9.73 18.44
N ARG A 101 12.49 -8.54 18.27
CA ARG A 101 11.78 -7.39 17.69
C ARG A 101 12.37 -6.92 16.38
N VAL A 102 11.48 -6.63 15.44
CA VAL A 102 11.78 -5.91 14.19
C VAL A 102 10.91 -4.67 14.13
N GLU A 103 11.51 -3.52 13.83
CA GLU A 103 10.80 -2.26 13.70
C GLU A 103 10.88 -1.74 12.26
N VAL A 104 9.72 -1.31 11.75
CA VAL A 104 9.55 -0.76 10.41
C VAL A 104 8.63 0.44 10.51
N GLY A 105 9.13 1.60 10.12
CA GLY A 105 8.35 2.82 9.97
C GLY A 105 7.83 2.95 8.54
N LEU A 106 6.55 3.23 8.39
CA LEU A 106 5.98 3.55 7.08
C LEU A 106 4.73 4.43 7.18
N VAL A 107 4.46 5.18 6.13
CA VAL A 107 3.12 5.72 5.85
C VAL A 107 2.35 4.65 5.10
N TYR A 108 1.24 4.20 5.66
CA TYR A 108 0.40 3.18 5.01
C TYR A 108 -0.40 3.81 3.87
N PRO A 109 -0.23 3.39 2.60
CA PRO A 109 -0.76 4.17 1.50
C PRO A 109 -2.29 4.12 1.34
N ILE A 110 -2.93 3.03 1.80
CA ILE A 110 -4.36 2.77 1.59
C ILE A 110 -4.98 2.07 2.81
N ARG A 111 -6.30 2.09 2.92
CA ARG A 111 -7.01 1.27 3.92
C ARG A 111 -6.92 -0.23 3.58
N GLY A 112 -7.11 -1.08 4.58
CA GLY A 112 -7.32 -2.52 4.38
C GLY A 112 -6.42 -3.42 5.21
N ALA A 113 -6.37 -4.71 4.85
CA ALA A 113 -5.63 -5.74 5.56
C ALA A 113 -4.23 -5.95 4.93
N TYR A 114 -3.21 -5.43 5.59
CA TYR A 114 -1.79 -5.61 5.27
C TYR A 114 -1.29 -6.95 5.78
N THR A 115 -0.44 -7.60 4.99
CA THR A 115 0.13 -8.91 5.34
C THR A 115 1.63 -8.80 5.57
N PHE A 116 2.08 -9.16 6.76
CA PHE A 116 3.49 -9.31 7.10
C PHE A 116 3.84 -10.79 7.01
N ASP A 117 4.62 -11.17 6.01
CA ASP A 117 5.21 -12.50 5.88
C ASP A 117 6.66 -12.43 6.36
N VAL A 118 7.00 -13.21 7.38
CA VAL A 118 8.31 -13.19 8.03
C VAL A 118 8.94 -14.56 7.88
N GLU A 119 10.13 -14.59 7.28
CA GLU A 119 11.01 -15.75 7.28
C GLU A 119 12.14 -15.52 8.28
N ALA A 120 12.30 -16.41 9.25
CA ALA A 120 13.38 -16.34 10.24
C ALA A 120 14.25 -17.59 10.16
N GLN A 121 15.57 -17.40 10.28
CA GLN A 121 16.50 -18.49 10.45
C GLN A 121 16.71 -18.75 11.95
N LEU A 122 16.35 -19.94 12.41
CA LEU A 122 16.54 -20.35 13.80
C LEU A 122 18.00 -20.71 14.09
N PRO A 123 18.42 -20.74 15.37
CA PRO A 123 19.79 -21.10 15.76
C PRO A 123 20.23 -22.49 15.30
N ASN A 124 19.29 -23.42 15.09
CA ASN A 124 19.55 -24.76 14.57
C ASN A 124 19.76 -24.78 13.04
N GLY A 125 19.64 -23.63 12.36
CA GLY A 125 19.77 -23.46 10.92
C GLY A 125 18.45 -23.61 10.15
N ASP A 126 17.36 -24.04 10.80
CA ASP A 126 16.06 -24.21 10.14
C ASP A 126 15.43 -22.86 9.79
N ARG A 127 14.80 -22.79 8.62
CA ARG A 127 14.01 -21.62 8.21
C ARG A 127 12.56 -21.83 8.58
N GLN A 128 11.97 -20.85 9.25
CA GLN A 128 10.57 -20.86 9.60
C GLN A 128 9.86 -19.64 9.04
N HIS A 129 8.60 -19.86 8.66
CA HIS A 129 7.74 -18.84 8.09
C HIS A 129 6.54 -18.60 9.01
N ALA A 130 6.18 -17.33 9.14
CA ALA A 130 4.96 -16.93 9.83
C ALA A 130 4.36 -15.71 9.17
N ARG A 131 3.03 -15.63 9.26
CA ARG A 131 2.27 -14.56 8.67
C ARG A 131 1.39 -13.89 9.73
N ALA A 132 1.42 -12.57 9.76
CA ALA A 132 0.55 -11.76 10.58
C ALA A 132 -0.15 -10.70 9.73
N THR A 133 -1.28 -10.20 10.20
CA THR A 133 -2.11 -9.24 9.47
C THR A 133 -2.39 -8.02 10.32
N LEU A 134 -2.25 -6.84 9.72
CA LEU A 134 -2.61 -5.56 10.31
C LEU A 134 -3.73 -4.94 9.48
N THR A 135 -4.86 -4.58 10.11
CA THR A 135 -5.99 -3.96 9.40
C THR A 135 -6.08 -2.49 9.72
N ILE A 136 -6.00 -1.65 8.70
CA ILE A 136 -6.08 -0.18 8.79
C ILE A 136 -7.43 0.28 8.29
N GLY A 137 -8.05 1.19 9.05
CA GLY A 137 -9.36 1.76 8.76
C GLY A 137 -9.32 2.85 7.68
N GLU A 138 -10.50 3.19 7.18
CA GLU A 138 -10.70 4.35 6.30
C GLU A 138 -10.51 5.67 7.05
N ASN A 139 -10.01 6.70 6.35
CA ASN A 139 -10.05 8.07 6.86
C ASN A 139 -11.51 8.55 7.03
N PRO A 140 -11.97 8.88 8.26
CA PRO A 140 -13.33 9.34 8.48
C PRO A 140 -13.62 10.68 7.77
N ALA A 141 -12.61 11.52 7.54
CA ALA A 141 -12.78 12.78 6.82
C ALA A 141 -13.11 12.54 5.35
N GLU A 142 -12.38 11.65 4.68
CA GLU A 142 -12.64 11.28 3.29
C GLU A 142 -14.03 10.69 3.11
N ARG A 143 -14.44 9.79 4.01
CA ARG A 143 -15.79 9.22 3.97
C ARG A 143 -16.88 10.30 4.06
N ARG A 144 -16.71 11.29 4.94
CA ARG A 144 -17.66 12.42 5.05
C ARG A 144 -17.64 13.28 3.80
N ASN A 145 -16.46 13.62 3.28
CA ASN A 145 -16.30 14.44 2.07
C ASN A 145 -16.94 13.75 0.86
N PHE A 146 -16.72 12.44 0.71
CA PHE A 146 -17.33 11.62 -0.32
C PHE A 146 -18.86 11.61 -0.21
N LEU A 147 -19.41 11.35 0.99
CA LEU A 147 -20.86 11.40 1.21
C LEU A 147 -21.46 12.78 0.95
N ALA A 148 -20.76 13.85 1.33
CA ALA A 148 -21.18 15.22 1.06
C ALA A 148 -21.19 15.51 -0.45
N LEU A 149 -20.17 15.05 -1.19
CA LEU A 149 -20.12 15.13 -2.65
C LEU A 149 -21.29 14.38 -3.29
N LEU A 150 -21.55 13.13 -2.88
CA LEU A 150 -22.69 12.36 -3.40
C LEU A 150 -24.03 13.06 -3.11
N GLY A 151 -24.20 13.61 -1.90
CA GLY A 151 -25.39 14.38 -1.54
C GLY A 151 -25.55 15.66 -2.37
N GLY A 152 -24.45 16.39 -2.62
CA GLY A 152 -24.42 17.56 -3.48
C GLY A 152 -24.79 17.23 -4.92
N LEU A 153 -24.20 16.18 -5.50
CA LEU A 153 -24.52 15.68 -6.85
C LEU A 153 -25.99 15.28 -6.97
N PHE A 154 -26.52 14.58 -5.97
CA PHE A 154 -27.96 14.25 -5.91
C PHE A 154 -28.83 15.52 -5.89
N GLY A 155 -28.47 16.52 -5.07
CA GLY A 155 -29.19 17.79 -4.98
C GLY A 155 -29.19 18.58 -6.30
N VAL A 156 -28.05 18.65 -6.99
CA VAL A 156 -27.93 19.25 -8.33
C VAL A 156 -28.82 18.51 -9.33
N GLY A 157 -28.75 17.18 -9.32
CA GLY A 157 -29.62 16.32 -10.13
C GLY A 157 -31.09 16.62 -9.89
N LEU A 158 -31.52 16.65 -8.63
CA LEU A 158 -32.89 16.94 -8.21
C LEU A 158 -33.38 18.28 -8.76
N ALA A 159 -32.58 19.34 -8.63
CA ALA A 159 -32.90 20.66 -9.18
C ALA A 159 -33.05 20.63 -10.71
N ALA A 160 -32.11 20.00 -11.41
CA ALA A 160 -32.17 19.84 -12.87
C ALA A 160 -33.44 19.07 -13.29
N GLY A 161 -33.74 17.97 -12.61
CA GLY A 161 -34.94 17.17 -12.82
C GLY A 161 -36.24 17.96 -12.63
N LEU A 162 -36.31 18.80 -11.59
CA LEU A 162 -37.44 19.68 -11.34
C LEU A 162 -37.62 20.72 -12.46
N LEU A 163 -36.53 21.33 -12.94
CA LEU A 163 -36.56 22.29 -14.04
C LEU A 163 -37.04 21.64 -15.34
N ILE A 164 -36.44 20.50 -15.72
CA ILE A 164 -36.83 19.72 -16.90
C ILE A 164 -38.27 19.21 -16.80
N GLY A 165 -38.72 18.83 -15.59
CA GLY A 165 -40.10 18.39 -15.40
C GLY A 165 -41.13 19.53 -15.55
N ARG A 166 -40.70 20.78 -15.33
CA ARG A 166 -41.53 21.98 -15.47
C ARG A 166 -41.50 22.59 -16.87
N SER A 167 -40.36 22.51 -17.58
CA SER A 167 -40.19 23.07 -18.93
C SER A 167 -40.07 21.98 -20.00
N ALA A 168 -40.64 22.20 -21.19
CA ALA A 168 -40.48 21.28 -22.33
C ALA A 168 -39.12 21.42 -23.04
N SER A 169 -38.09 22.01 -22.41
CA SER A 169 -36.86 22.42 -23.10
C SER A 169 -35.81 21.31 -23.18
N ARG A 170 -35.75 20.65 -24.35
CA ARG A 170 -34.69 19.69 -24.76
C ARG A 170 -33.26 20.27 -24.66
N LEU A 171 -33.12 21.60 -24.61
CA LEU A 171 -31.85 22.32 -24.51
C LEU A 171 -31.10 22.08 -23.18
N LEU A 172 -31.80 21.89 -22.06
CA LEU A 172 -31.16 21.61 -20.77
C LEU A 172 -30.51 20.23 -20.74
N VAL A 173 -31.15 19.25 -21.40
CA VAL A 173 -30.60 17.89 -21.55
C VAL A 173 -29.34 17.92 -22.42
N LEU A 174 -29.36 18.69 -23.52
CA LEU A 174 -28.19 18.87 -24.39
C LEU A 174 -27.03 19.58 -23.68
N ALA A 175 -27.31 20.62 -22.87
CA ALA A 175 -26.29 21.32 -22.09
C ALA A 175 -25.64 20.41 -21.02
N ALA A 176 -26.43 19.55 -20.37
CA ALA A 176 -25.90 18.55 -19.44
C ALA A 176 -25.02 17.50 -20.13
N CYS A 177 -25.43 17.02 -21.32
CA CYS A 177 -24.60 16.12 -22.12
C CYS A 177 -23.29 16.79 -22.58
N ALA A 178 -23.32 18.07 -22.94
CA ALA A 178 -22.14 18.82 -23.35
C ALA A 178 -21.16 19.05 -22.18
N LEU A 179 -21.66 19.35 -20.98
CA LEU A 179 -20.85 19.47 -19.77
C LEU A 179 -20.17 18.15 -19.40
N LEU A 180 -20.90 17.03 -19.49
CA LEU A 180 -20.35 15.70 -19.26
C LEU A 180 -19.30 15.30 -20.32
N ALA A 181 -19.47 15.71 -21.58
CA ALA A 181 -18.46 15.52 -22.62
C ALA A 181 -17.20 16.37 -22.38
N GLY A 182 -17.35 17.60 -21.88
CA GLY A 182 -16.24 18.49 -21.53
C GLY A 182 -15.39 17.98 -20.35
N LEU A 183 -16.00 17.30 -19.39
CA LEU A 183 -15.31 16.64 -18.26
C LEU A 183 -14.44 15.45 -18.69
N TRP A 184 -14.65 14.89 -19.89
CA TRP A 184 -13.85 13.78 -20.42
C TRP A 184 -12.47 14.23 -20.94
N SER A 185 -12.33 15.51 -21.29
CA SER A 185 -11.15 16.04 -22.00
C SER A 185 -10.03 16.51 -21.08
N ALA A 186 -10.24 16.54 -19.76
CA ALA A 186 -9.22 17.02 -18.83
C ALA A 186 -8.26 15.89 -18.44
N PRO A 187 -6.95 15.97 -18.76
CA PRO A 187 -5.96 15.09 -18.18
C PRO A 187 -5.85 15.41 -16.69
N VAL A 188 -6.47 14.57 -15.84
CA VAL A 188 -6.18 14.54 -14.41
C VAL A 188 -4.87 13.77 -14.26
N ALA A 189 -3.76 14.50 -14.25
CA ALA A 189 -2.50 13.99 -13.75
C ALA A 189 -2.58 13.98 -12.21
N ALA A 190 -2.12 12.91 -11.57
CA ALA A 190 -1.79 12.97 -10.16
C ALA A 190 -0.74 14.07 -9.97
N HIS A 191 -0.82 14.85 -8.90
CA HIS A 191 0.14 15.92 -8.62
C HIS A 191 1.58 15.40 -8.79
N GLY A 192 2.22 15.94 -9.82
CA GLY A 192 3.58 15.71 -10.21
C GLY A 192 3.83 16.79 -11.24
N GLY A 193 4.27 17.96 -10.78
CA GLY A 193 4.80 18.96 -11.69
C GLY A 193 5.88 18.28 -12.52
N GLU A 194 5.96 18.60 -13.82
CA GLU A 194 7.14 18.32 -14.64
C GLU A 194 8.32 19.11 -14.05
N HIS A 195 8.84 18.63 -12.93
CA HIS A 195 10.14 19.01 -12.46
C HIS A 195 11.09 18.07 -13.18
N GLU A 196 11.90 18.62 -14.08
CA GLU A 196 13.08 17.95 -14.59
C GLU A 196 14.05 17.73 -13.41
N THR A 197 13.77 16.71 -12.59
CA THR A 197 14.78 16.19 -11.69
C THR A 197 15.82 15.46 -12.53
N PRO A 198 17.11 15.79 -12.41
CA PRO A 198 18.14 15.01 -13.06
C PRO A 198 17.98 13.54 -12.64
N PRO A 199 18.22 12.58 -13.56
CA PRO A 199 18.15 11.16 -13.22
C PRO A 199 19.06 10.88 -12.03
N ALA A 200 18.63 9.99 -11.13
CA ALA A 200 19.48 9.56 -10.05
C ALA A 200 20.77 8.96 -10.62
N GLU A 201 21.90 9.22 -9.97
CA GLU A 201 23.07 8.38 -10.16
C GLU A 201 22.71 6.98 -9.69
N ASN A 202 22.76 6.01 -10.61
CA ASN A 202 22.38 4.62 -10.34
C ASN A 202 23.31 3.93 -9.35
N GLU A 203 24.53 4.42 -9.24
CA GLU A 203 25.58 3.82 -8.43
C GLU A 203 26.14 4.90 -7.52
N TRP A 204 26.39 4.54 -6.27
CA TRP A 204 27.07 5.38 -5.31
C TRP A 204 28.07 4.51 -4.54
N SER A 205 29.12 5.13 -4.02
CA SER A 205 30.09 4.41 -3.21
C SER A 205 30.58 5.28 -2.08
N TYR A 206 30.79 4.64 -0.94
CA TYR A 206 31.32 5.26 0.25
C TYR A 206 32.43 4.39 0.84
N GLU A 207 33.56 5.00 1.18
CA GLU A 207 34.73 4.29 1.71
C GLU A 207 35.07 4.79 3.12
N THR A 208 35.26 3.84 4.03
CA THR A 208 35.81 4.06 5.38
C THR A 208 37.20 3.43 5.48
N PRO A 209 37.96 3.65 6.57
CA PRO A 209 39.22 2.94 6.79
C PRO A 209 39.09 1.40 6.86
N THR A 210 37.89 0.87 7.14
CA THR A 210 37.66 -0.55 7.44
C THR A 210 36.80 -1.29 6.40
N PHE A 211 35.98 -0.58 5.62
CA PHE A 211 35.16 -1.15 4.56
C PHE A 211 34.69 -0.10 3.55
N ARG A 212 34.25 -0.55 2.38
CA ARG A 212 33.56 0.22 1.35
C ARG A 212 32.13 -0.28 1.18
N ILE A 213 31.17 0.63 1.04
CA ILE A 213 29.80 0.32 0.63
C ILE A 213 29.64 0.80 -0.80
N GLU A 214 29.20 -0.09 -1.67
CA GLU A 214 28.77 0.23 -3.03
C GLU A 214 27.26 0.01 -3.09
N GLY A 215 26.51 1.06 -3.41
CA GLY A 215 25.07 0.97 -3.61
C GLY A 215 24.72 1.09 -5.08
N ALA A 216 23.73 0.32 -5.53
CA ALA A 216 23.19 0.42 -6.88
C ALA A 216 21.66 0.34 -6.87
N PHE A 217 21.01 1.10 -7.73
CA PHE A 217 19.56 1.06 -7.93
C PHE A 217 19.20 0.20 -9.14
N ASP A 218 18.06 -0.50 -9.08
CA ASP A 218 17.55 -1.30 -10.21
C ASP A 218 17.21 -0.41 -11.43
N ALA A 219 16.92 0.87 -11.19
CA ALA A 219 16.58 1.85 -12.20
C ALA A 219 16.98 3.28 -11.78
N THR A 220 17.16 4.17 -12.76
CA THR A 220 17.44 5.62 -12.55
C THR A 220 16.24 6.41 -12.05
N GLU A 221 15.04 5.81 -12.12
CA GLU A 221 13.77 6.42 -11.80
C GLU A 221 12.83 5.33 -11.26
N ALA A 222 12.14 5.60 -10.15
CA ALA A 222 11.10 4.72 -9.66
C ALA A 222 9.77 5.00 -10.36
N VAL A 223 8.90 4.01 -10.49
CA VAL A 223 7.57 4.18 -11.09
C VAL A 223 6.51 3.86 -10.05
N VAL A 224 5.55 4.77 -9.86
CA VAL A 224 4.41 4.54 -8.96
C VAL A 224 3.69 3.27 -9.38
N GLY A 225 3.45 2.38 -8.41
CA GLY A 225 2.80 1.10 -8.70
C GLY A 225 3.77 -0.06 -8.92
N THR A 226 5.09 0.19 -8.94
CA THR A 226 6.11 -0.85 -9.13
C THR A 226 7.09 -0.90 -7.97
N PRO A 227 7.56 -2.11 -7.58
CA PRO A 227 8.63 -2.22 -6.60
C PRO A 227 9.92 -1.63 -7.17
N PHE A 228 10.58 -0.81 -6.37
CA PHE A 228 11.88 -0.23 -6.63
C PHE A 228 12.91 -0.92 -5.74
N GLY A 229 13.83 -1.65 -6.36
CA GLY A 229 14.91 -2.35 -5.68
C GLY A 229 16.19 -1.54 -5.63
N PHE A 230 16.97 -1.81 -4.59
CA PHE A 230 18.33 -1.34 -4.46
C PHE A 230 19.22 -2.45 -3.87
N HIS A 231 20.46 -2.42 -4.30
CA HIS A 231 21.51 -3.35 -3.95
C HIS A 231 22.56 -2.62 -3.13
N LEU A 232 23.04 -3.27 -2.07
CA LEU A 232 24.18 -2.80 -1.30
C LEU A 232 25.23 -3.91 -1.26
N ASN A 233 26.46 -3.58 -1.61
CA ASN A 233 27.60 -4.46 -1.52
C ASN A 233 28.59 -3.89 -0.50
N VAL A 234 28.75 -4.57 0.62
CA VAL A 234 29.67 -4.15 1.69
C VAL A 234 30.97 -4.95 1.57
N ILE A 235 32.06 -4.26 1.27
CA ILE A 235 33.38 -4.83 1.00
C ILE A 235 34.33 -4.48 2.16
N PRO A 236 34.78 -5.46 2.97
CA PRO A 236 35.81 -5.22 3.97
C PRO A 236 37.12 -4.77 3.32
N LEU A 237 37.79 -3.78 3.91
CA LEU A 237 39.08 -3.27 3.46
C LEU A 237 40.20 -3.77 4.37
N ASN A 238 41.42 -3.88 3.81
CA ASN A 238 42.63 -4.21 4.57
C ASN A 238 42.56 -5.51 5.39
N ASN A 239 41.73 -6.48 4.96
CA ASN A 239 41.44 -7.72 5.70
C ASN A 239 40.94 -7.50 7.13
N GLN A 240 40.38 -6.33 7.44
CA GLN A 240 39.77 -6.08 8.74
C GLN A 240 38.35 -6.68 8.78
N PRO A 241 37.93 -7.26 9.92
CA PRO A 241 36.55 -7.68 10.09
C PRO A 241 35.62 -6.47 10.03
N LEU A 242 34.40 -6.65 9.51
CA LEU A 242 33.40 -5.60 9.59
C LEU A 242 33.04 -5.33 11.05
N PRO A 243 32.90 -4.05 11.44
CA PRO A 243 32.34 -3.73 12.75
C PRO A 243 30.90 -4.19 12.85
N ALA A 244 30.45 -4.54 14.05
CA ALA A 244 29.04 -4.77 14.32
C ALA A 244 28.25 -3.47 14.07
N GLY A 245 27.19 -3.56 13.28
CA GLY A 245 26.38 -2.40 12.96
C GLY A 245 25.18 -2.71 12.09
N ARG A 246 24.50 -1.64 11.68
CA ARG A 246 23.27 -1.68 10.90
C ARG A 246 23.20 -0.50 9.95
N ILE A 247 22.41 -0.66 8.89
CA ILE A 247 22.13 0.39 7.92
C ILE A 247 20.67 0.81 8.12
N LEU A 248 20.46 2.01 8.62
CA LEU A 248 19.16 2.67 8.65
C LEU A 248 18.88 3.25 7.26
N VAL A 249 17.78 2.84 6.66
CA VAL A 249 17.32 3.36 5.38
C VAL A 249 16.06 4.17 5.63
N GLU A 250 16.05 5.42 5.15
CA GLU A 250 14.87 6.27 5.15
C GLU A 250 14.54 6.69 3.72
N ALA A 251 13.26 6.63 3.34
CA ALA A 251 12.75 7.33 2.17
C ALA A 251 11.94 8.53 2.65
N ILE A 252 12.35 9.73 2.26
CA ILE A 252 11.79 10.99 2.74
C ILE A 252 11.16 11.71 1.55
N HIS A 253 9.89 12.08 1.66
CA HIS A 253 9.19 12.86 0.65
C HIS A 253 9.84 14.24 0.55
N THR A 254 10.28 14.65 -0.64
CA THR A 254 11.11 15.87 -0.77
C THR A 254 10.34 17.16 -0.52
N GLU A 255 9.06 17.23 -0.88
CA GLU A 255 8.23 18.44 -0.69
C GLU A 255 7.82 18.67 0.78
N ASP A 256 7.50 17.59 1.49
CA ASP A 256 6.93 17.61 2.84
C ASP A 256 7.98 17.39 3.94
N GLU A 257 9.18 16.97 3.57
CA GLU A 257 10.27 16.54 4.46
C GLU A 257 9.85 15.44 5.47
N LYS A 258 8.83 14.65 5.13
CA LYS A 258 8.32 13.57 5.98
C LYS A 258 8.89 12.22 5.55
N PRO A 259 9.30 11.35 6.50
CA PRO A 259 9.64 9.98 6.17
C PRO A 259 8.38 9.23 5.74
N ILE A 260 8.47 8.46 4.65
CA ILE A 260 7.44 7.53 4.19
C ILE A 260 7.84 6.07 4.41
N TYR A 261 9.14 5.80 4.49
CA TYR A 261 9.71 4.52 4.90
C TYR A 261 10.88 4.77 5.85
N ARG A 262 11.03 3.88 6.84
CA ARG A 262 12.18 3.80 7.75
C ARG A 262 12.38 2.35 8.16
N PHE A 263 13.53 1.78 7.90
CA PHE A 263 13.84 0.42 8.35
C PHE A 263 15.33 0.23 8.54
N THR A 264 15.70 -0.79 9.30
CA THR A 264 17.11 -1.15 9.53
C THR A 264 17.43 -2.48 8.90
N MET A 265 18.53 -2.52 8.16
CA MET A 265 19.12 -3.73 7.62
C MET A 265 20.43 -4.04 8.36
N PRO A 266 20.85 -5.31 8.43
CA PRO A 266 22.12 -5.65 9.07
C PRO A 266 23.32 -5.17 8.22
N LEU A 267 24.39 -4.70 8.87
CA LEU A 267 25.66 -4.44 8.19
C LEU A 267 26.41 -5.77 8.05
N GLN A 268 26.32 -6.40 6.88
CA GLN A 268 26.95 -7.69 6.60
C GLN A 268 27.79 -7.62 5.33
N ALA A 269 28.91 -8.35 5.31
CA ALA A 269 29.78 -8.42 4.15
C ALA A 269 29.06 -9.07 2.96
N GLY A 270 29.32 -8.55 1.77
CA GLY A 270 28.75 -9.04 0.53
C GLY A 270 27.48 -8.33 0.13
N HIS A 271 26.71 -8.99 -0.74
CA HIS A 271 25.60 -8.41 -1.48
C HIS A 271 24.28 -8.57 -0.73
N THR A 272 23.59 -7.46 -0.52
CA THR A 272 22.26 -7.38 0.06
C THR A 272 21.32 -6.69 -0.93
N HIS A 273 20.08 -7.16 -1.01
CA HIS A 273 19.04 -6.55 -1.82
C HIS A 273 17.86 -6.19 -0.94
N ALA A 274 17.26 -5.03 -1.20
CA ALA A 274 16.05 -4.57 -0.58
C ALA A 274 15.17 -3.91 -1.64
N ALA A 275 13.85 -4.05 -1.50
CA ALA A 275 12.89 -3.40 -2.38
C ALA A 275 11.81 -2.70 -1.57
N MET A 276 11.35 -1.56 -2.09
CA MET A 276 10.24 -0.80 -1.54
C MET A 276 9.32 -0.33 -2.65
N HIS A 277 8.05 -0.10 -2.35
CA HIS A 277 7.08 0.40 -3.32
C HIS A 277 6.70 1.85 -2.98
N LEU A 278 7.06 2.78 -3.87
CA LEU A 278 6.66 4.18 -3.75
C LEU A 278 5.25 4.43 -4.30
N PHE A 279 4.46 5.20 -3.55
CA PHE A 279 3.03 5.32 -3.80
C PHE A 279 2.60 6.69 -4.35
N ASP A 280 3.44 7.72 -4.30
CA ASP A 280 3.20 9.00 -4.96
C ASP A 280 4.23 9.28 -6.07
N GLY A 281 3.94 10.25 -6.93
CA GLY A 281 4.79 10.64 -8.05
C GLY A 281 5.80 11.76 -7.71
N ALA A 282 6.02 12.07 -6.43
CA ALA A 282 6.96 13.11 -6.03
C ALA A 282 8.37 12.52 -5.87
N PRO A 283 9.42 13.30 -6.12
CA PRO A 283 10.79 12.87 -5.83
C PRO A 283 10.98 12.55 -4.35
N HIS A 284 11.79 11.53 -4.08
CA HIS A 284 12.12 11.10 -2.73
C HIS A 284 13.61 11.25 -2.46
N ARG A 285 13.96 11.61 -1.24
CA ARG A 285 15.34 11.55 -0.74
C ARG A 285 15.52 10.22 -0.04
N LEU A 286 16.38 9.37 -0.59
CA LEU A 286 16.83 8.15 0.06
C LEU A 286 18.04 8.48 0.92
N ARG A 287 17.92 8.24 2.23
CA ARG A 287 18.99 8.43 3.21
C ARG A 287 19.44 7.08 3.71
N PHE A 288 20.75 6.83 3.64
CA PHE A 288 21.41 5.65 4.16
C PHE A 288 22.30 6.06 5.33
N THR A 289 21.98 5.61 6.53
CA THR A 289 22.78 5.88 7.72
C THR A 289 23.36 4.58 8.26
N VAL A 290 24.68 4.43 8.20
CA VAL A 290 25.40 3.34 8.87
C VAL A 290 25.53 3.70 10.35
N LEU A 291 25.11 2.80 11.23
CA LEU A 291 25.18 2.92 12.68
C LEU A 291 26.09 1.81 13.23
N TYR A 292 27.15 2.18 13.94
CA TYR A 292 28.05 1.23 14.60
C TYR A 292 27.60 0.96 16.02
N ASP A 293 27.40 -0.31 16.37
CA ASP A 293 26.84 -0.69 17.67
C ASP A 293 27.85 -0.50 18.81
N GLU A 294 29.15 -0.66 18.54
CA GLU A 294 30.20 -0.60 19.55
C GLU A 294 30.63 0.84 19.89
N THR A 295 30.76 1.69 18.87
CA THR A 295 31.26 3.07 19.03
C THR A 295 30.14 4.09 19.15
N GLY A 296 28.94 3.77 18.66
CA GLY A 296 27.83 4.73 18.52
C GLY A 296 28.07 5.79 17.43
N GLU A 297 29.16 5.68 16.67
CA GLU A 297 29.40 6.55 15.52
C GLU A 297 28.37 6.24 14.41
N SER A 298 28.12 7.24 13.57
CA SER A 298 27.22 7.10 12.43
C SER A 298 27.74 7.84 11.22
N PHE A 299 27.53 7.27 10.04
CA PHE A 299 27.76 7.93 8.76
C PHE A 299 26.46 7.99 7.98
N THR A 300 26.19 9.09 7.28
CA THR A 300 24.97 9.28 6.50
C THR A 300 25.31 9.72 5.09
N ASP A 301 24.70 9.07 4.11
CA ASP A 301 24.69 9.48 2.71
C ASP A 301 23.26 9.62 2.20
N GLU A 302 23.06 10.46 1.19
CA GLU A 302 21.75 10.79 0.67
C GLU A 302 21.76 10.90 -0.86
N THR A 303 20.71 10.38 -1.49
CA THR A 303 20.50 10.53 -2.93
C THR A 303 19.04 10.83 -3.23
N ILE A 304 18.81 11.55 -4.32
CA ILE A 304 17.47 11.91 -4.78
C ILE A 304 17.03 10.85 -5.78
N LEU A 305 15.96 10.14 -5.46
CA LEU A 305 15.28 9.21 -6.32
C LEU A 305 14.12 9.94 -7.03
N PRO A 306 14.22 10.20 -8.34
CA PRO A 306 13.08 10.68 -9.10
C PRO A 306 12.02 9.58 -9.20
N VAL A 307 10.74 9.99 -9.16
CA VAL A 307 9.61 9.07 -9.18
C VAL A 307 8.64 9.51 -10.26
N ARG A 308 8.28 8.59 -11.15
CA ARG A 308 7.29 8.83 -12.19
C ARG A 308 5.90 8.49 -11.71
N GLY A 309 5.05 9.51 -11.65
CA GLY A 309 3.62 9.34 -11.47
C GLY A 309 2.99 8.53 -12.61
N VAL A 310 2.12 7.58 -12.27
CA VAL A 310 1.33 6.80 -13.25
C VAL A 310 -0.14 7.19 -13.12
N SER A 311 -0.79 7.49 -14.24
CA SER A 311 -2.21 7.85 -14.23
C SER A 311 -3.11 6.62 -13.97
N PRO A 312 -4.31 6.80 -13.38
CA PRO A 312 -5.28 5.73 -13.19
C PRO A 312 -5.54 4.91 -14.46
N PRO A 313 -5.58 3.56 -14.37
CA PRO A 313 -6.05 2.73 -15.46
C PRO A 313 -7.43 3.20 -15.92
N PHE A 314 -7.68 3.14 -17.23
CA PHE A 314 -8.92 3.63 -17.84
C PHE A 314 -10.19 3.10 -17.15
N TRP A 315 -10.22 1.81 -16.83
CA TRP A 315 -11.38 1.18 -16.18
C TRP A 315 -11.66 1.70 -14.77
N VAL A 316 -10.64 2.14 -14.04
CA VAL A 316 -10.80 2.79 -12.73
C VAL A 316 -11.50 4.13 -12.91
N LYS A 317 -11.05 4.95 -13.88
CA LYS A 317 -11.69 6.22 -14.23
C LYS A 317 -13.17 6.05 -14.62
N VAL A 318 -13.48 5.03 -15.42
CA VAL A 318 -14.85 4.70 -15.82
C VAL A 318 -15.72 4.32 -14.62
N ARG A 319 -15.22 3.49 -13.69
CA ARG A 319 -15.96 3.10 -12.48
C ARG A 319 -16.24 4.30 -11.58
N ALA A 320 -15.23 5.12 -11.31
CA ALA A 320 -15.39 6.35 -10.54
C ALA A 320 -16.45 7.27 -11.18
N LEU A 321 -16.39 7.46 -12.50
CA LEU A 321 -17.39 8.23 -13.24
C LEU A 321 -18.81 7.67 -13.06
N LEU A 322 -19.00 6.36 -13.19
CA LEU A 322 -20.32 5.73 -12.99
C LEU A 322 -20.84 5.91 -11.56
N ILE A 323 -19.97 5.80 -10.56
CA ILE A 323 -20.32 6.02 -9.15
C ILE A 323 -20.78 7.46 -8.93
N LEU A 324 -20.07 8.44 -9.49
CA LEU A 324 -20.43 9.86 -9.36
C LEU A 324 -21.66 10.24 -10.18
N LEU A 325 -21.90 9.61 -11.33
CA LEU A 325 -23.10 9.84 -12.15
C LEU A 325 -24.37 9.26 -11.52
N THR A 326 -24.26 8.15 -10.79
CA THR A 326 -25.42 7.47 -10.19
C THR A 326 -26.28 8.38 -9.29
N PRO A 327 -25.74 9.08 -8.27
CA PRO A 327 -26.55 9.98 -7.43
C PRO A 327 -27.12 11.16 -8.23
N LEU A 328 -26.37 11.70 -9.20
CA LEU A 328 -26.83 12.79 -10.07
C LEU A 328 -28.07 12.37 -10.87
N LEU A 329 -28.02 11.22 -11.55
CA LEU A 329 -29.13 10.67 -12.32
C LEU A 329 -30.31 10.31 -11.43
N ALA A 330 -30.07 9.71 -10.26
CA ALA A 330 -31.10 9.39 -9.29
C ALA A 330 -31.83 10.65 -8.80
N GLY A 331 -31.09 11.71 -8.49
CA GLY A 331 -31.64 13.02 -8.15
C GLY A 331 -32.51 13.57 -9.27
N MET A 332 -32.00 13.56 -10.51
CA MET A 332 -32.73 14.04 -11.68
C MET A 332 -34.05 13.31 -11.91
N LEU A 333 -34.05 11.98 -11.83
CA LEU A 333 -35.27 11.18 -11.95
C LEU A 333 -36.29 11.50 -10.85
N ALA A 334 -35.82 11.65 -9.61
CA ALA A 334 -36.66 12.03 -8.48
C ALA A 334 -37.28 13.42 -8.68
N GLY A 335 -36.48 14.41 -9.08
CA GLY A 335 -36.92 15.79 -9.29
C GLY A 335 -37.94 15.89 -10.42
N TYR A 336 -37.68 15.18 -11.52
CA TYR A 336 -38.61 15.07 -12.63
C TYR A 336 -39.94 14.43 -12.22
N GLY A 337 -39.88 13.33 -11.47
CA GLY A 337 -41.06 12.65 -10.95
C GLY A 337 -41.91 13.55 -10.03
N LEU A 338 -41.25 14.33 -9.17
CA LEU A 338 -41.91 15.33 -8.31
C LEU A 338 -42.58 16.42 -9.13
N ALA A 339 -41.88 17.02 -10.09
CA ALA A 339 -42.43 18.06 -10.96
C ALA A 339 -43.69 17.57 -11.71
N ARG A 340 -43.63 16.37 -12.32
CA ARG A 340 -44.80 15.79 -13.00
C ARG A 340 -45.98 15.51 -12.08
N ARG A 341 -45.73 15.04 -10.85
CA ARG A 341 -46.80 14.84 -9.86
C ARG A 341 -47.46 16.17 -9.49
N THR A 342 -46.68 17.23 -9.31
CA THR A 342 -47.24 18.56 -9.00
C THR A 342 -48.07 19.12 -10.15
N GLN A 343 -47.60 19.03 -11.40
CA GLN A 343 -48.37 19.47 -12.58
C GLN A 343 -49.69 18.70 -12.74
N ARG A 344 -49.67 17.37 -12.57
CA ARG A 344 -50.89 16.54 -12.64
C ARG A 344 -51.93 16.94 -11.59
N ARG A 345 -51.49 17.25 -10.37
CA ARG A 345 -52.38 17.72 -9.30
C ARG A 345 -52.98 19.09 -9.61
N LEU A 346 -52.18 20.00 -10.17
CA LEU A 346 -52.67 21.33 -10.59
C LEU A 346 -53.72 21.22 -11.70
N LEU A 347 -53.50 20.34 -12.69
CA LEU A 347 -54.48 20.09 -13.76
C LEU A 347 -55.75 19.41 -13.25
N ALA A 348 -55.63 18.43 -12.33
CA ALA A 348 -56.79 17.76 -11.75
C ALA A 348 -57.63 18.68 -10.85
N GLY A 349 -56.99 19.59 -10.12
CA GLY A 349 -57.67 20.58 -9.28
C GLY A 349 -58.32 21.74 -10.04
N ALA A 350 -57.98 21.94 -11.32
CA ALA A 350 -58.59 22.98 -12.17
C ALA A 350 -59.92 22.57 -12.82
N HIS A 351 -60.34 21.31 -12.63
CA HIS A 351 -61.60 20.75 -13.15
C HIS A 351 -62.68 20.54 -12.07
N VAL A 352 -62.48 21.12 -10.89
CA VAL A 352 -63.47 21.27 -9.82
C VAL A 352 -63.82 22.74 -9.73
#